data_AF-A0A239RF90-F1
#
_entry.id   AF-A0A239RF90-F1
#
_cell.length_a   1.000
_cell.length_b   1.000
_cell.length_c   1.000
_cell.angle_alpha   90.00
_cell.angle_beta   90.00
_cell.angle_gamma   90.00
#
_symmetry.space_group_name_H-M   'P 1'
#
loop_
_entity.id
_entity.type
_entity.pdbx_description
1 polymer ?
#
loop_
_entity_poly.entity_id
_entity_poly.type
_entity_poly.pdbx_seq_one_letter_code
_entity_poly.pdbx_strand_id
1 'polypeptide(L)'
;MADEISQVVEMEYKGVYYLFKGTKAMIAAMARMVKALQEWHNEKYLKKPGNCTWEKLQEVSEGTPAILEFPKEMFDTPTIGKDEKGNILYGKSDFDIYCEKYNLRYCIMPDLNPNDDYIPVAVPTQDMGIHQEQIKAVMSRRIKTEEEKDAEYDAKIVAVKERILNATTEEEKAEAEAELMMLEDAKAQNEKLLNESKAKADRDNVLDFAEYLKQGEGTLAEFNPEMALKQENACGIVKEYEPYDCMWPVRDAELVPEGKEIYYSQRTKDDKIHYIRRKFVEDEQGHIFSEYYVRIPGTSSEKVYSDFGLSQTEWEKQLPHLLKEAGLENEQPTAVVQSKERFVKYQEFIEENFKNAREEVSGEEKDKTYSSDEAKEFVEKHNENEEVKKAYEDSQFTIIKVDSEKLMYDEDDVLCLQTEDGLLRGVMVDSMDEKYAEIFIKGDNTYAIVQPDGKKKELYGADIIERNSESVVDAVAKAAGRKGR
;
A
#
# COMPACT_ATOMS: atom_id res chain seq x y z
N MET A 1 -22.35 19.68 -25.24
CA MET A 1 -21.07 20.30 -24.87
C MET A 1 -21.40 21.67 -24.31
N ALA A 2 -21.52 21.79 -23.00
CA ALA A 2 -21.72 23.07 -22.34
C ALA A 2 -20.34 23.64 -22.02
N ASP A 3 -20.07 24.87 -22.46
CA ASP A 3 -18.87 25.60 -22.10
C ASP A 3 -18.75 25.66 -20.57
N GLU A 4 -17.77 24.97 -19.99
CA GLU A 4 -17.46 25.11 -18.56
C GLU A 4 -16.94 26.51 -18.33
N ILE A 5 -17.78 27.35 -17.71
CA ILE A 5 -17.42 28.72 -17.35
C ILE A 5 -16.26 28.67 -16.36
N SER A 6 -15.06 29.09 -16.78
CA SER A 6 -13.93 29.29 -15.88
C SER A 6 -14.27 30.41 -14.90
N GLN A 7 -14.26 30.08 -13.61
CA GLN A 7 -14.46 31.01 -12.51
C GLN A 7 -13.09 31.45 -11.97
N VAL A 8 -13.06 32.64 -11.38
CA VAL A 8 -11.93 33.12 -10.59
C VAL A 8 -12.44 33.32 -9.17
N VAL A 9 -11.78 32.70 -8.20
CA VAL A 9 -12.13 32.75 -6.78
C VAL A 9 -10.92 33.17 -5.99
N GLU A 10 -11.09 34.20 -5.17
CA GLU A 10 -10.12 34.61 -4.16
C GLU A 10 -10.50 33.98 -2.82
N MET A 11 -9.53 33.39 -2.13
CA MET A 11 -9.68 32.75 -0.83
C MET A 11 -8.62 33.26 0.11
N GLU A 12 -9.04 33.80 1.26
CA GLU A 12 -8.14 34.04 2.39
C GLU A 12 -8.26 32.87 3.37
N TYR A 13 -7.14 32.24 3.71
CA TYR A 13 -7.10 31.22 4.75
C TYR A 13 -5.91 31.47 5.69
N LYS A 14 -6.20 31.63 6.98
CA LYS A 14 -5.22 31.94 8.03
C LYS A 14 -4.27 33.11 7.67
N GLY A 15 -4.79 34.14 7.00
CA GLY A 15 -4.01 35.31 6.60
C GLY A 15 -3.17 35.15 5.33
N VAL A 16 -3.28 34.01 4.63
CA VAL A 16 -2.68 33.80 3.31
C VAL A 16 -3.76 33.90 2.22
N TYR A 17 -3.48 34.69 1.19
CA TYR A 17 -4.38 34.92 0.06
C TYR A 17 -4.05 34.00 -1.12
N TYR A 18 -5.06 33.30 -1.62
CA TYR A 18 -4.99 32.41 -2.79
C TYR A 18 -5.93 32.89 -3.87
N LEU A 19 -5.49 32.83 -5.13
CA LEU A 19 -6.31 33.13 -6.30
C LEU A 19 -6.41 31.87 -7.16
N PHE A 20 -7.59 31.26 -7.21
CA PHE A 20 -7.85 30.08 -8.03
C PHE A 20 -8.60 30.48 -9.31
N LYS A 21 -8.18 29.89 -10.44
CA LYS A 21 -8.87 30.04 -11.72
C LYS A 21 -9.12 28.67 -12.32
N GLY A 22 -10.37 28.32 -12.60
CA GLY A 22 -10.72 27.01 -13.12
C GLY A 22 -12.22 26.72 -13.08
N THR A 23 -12.57 25.45 -13.24
CA THR A 23 -13.96 24.99 -13.07
C THR A 23 -14.34 25.03 -11.59
N LYS A 24 -15.65 25.07 -11.29
CA LYS A 24 -16.12 25.04 -9.90
C LYS A 24 -15.61 23.81 -9.14
N ALA A 25 -15.54 22.66 -9.80
CA ALA A 25 -15.05 21.42 -9.20
C ALA A 25 -13.55 21.51 -8.86
N MET A 26 -12.73 22.01 -9.79
CA MET A 26 -11.29 22.15 -9.57
C MET A 26 -10.97 23.17 -8.48
N ILE A 27 -11.66 24.31 -8.46
CA ILE A 27 -11.49 25.33 -7.41
C ILE A 27 -11.84 24.75 -6.04
N ALA A 28 -12.95 24.01 -5.93
CA ALA A 28 -13.34 23.39 -4.67
C ALA A 28 -12.32 22.34 -4.19
N ALA A 29 -11.76 21.54 -5.09
CA ALA A 29 -10.71 20.58 -4.78
C ALA A 29 -9.44 21.29 -4.28
N MET A 30 -8.98 22.32 -4.99
CA MET A 30 -7.81 23.14 -4.59
C MET A 30 -8.00 23.78 -3.22
N ALA A 31 -9.18 24.36 -2.95
CA ALA A 31 -9.47 25.00 -1.66
C ALA A 31 -9.42 23.98 -0.50
N ARG A 32 -10.01 22.78 -0.67
CA ARG A 32 -9.94 21.70 0.32
C ARG A 32 -8.50 21.26 0.57
N MET A 33 -7.71 21.10 -0.49
CA MET A 33 -6.33 20.65 -0.38
C MET A 33 -5.43 21.70 0.28
N VAL A 34 -5.57 22.97 -0.06
CA VAL A 34 -4.85 24.07 0.60
C VAL A 34 -5.17 24.10 2.09
N LYS A 35 -6.45 23.97 2.45
CA LYS A 35 -6.86 23.89 3.86
C LYS A 35 -6.21 22.70 4.57
N ALA A 36 -6.23 21.51 3.97
CA ALA A 36 -5.64 20.31 4.54
C ALA A 36 -4.11 20.44 4.70
N LEU A 37 -3.41 21.01 3.70
CA LEU A 37 -1.97 21.25 3.77
C LEU A 37 -1.57 22.23 4.88
N GLN A 38 -2.41 23.23 5.15
CA GLN A 38 -2.22 24.21 6.24
C GLN A 38 -2.44 23.63 7.64
N GLU A 39 -3.03 22.44 7.72
CA GLU A 39 -3.27 21.69 8.96
C GLU A 39 -2.35 20.47 9.06
N TRP A 40 -1.67 20.11 7.97
CA TRP A 40 -0.82 18.94 7.90
C TRP A 40 0.48 19.13 8.67
N HIS A 41 0.85 18.07 9.39
CA HIS A 41 2.05 18.00 10.19
C HIS A 41 2.61 16.58 10.14
N ASN A 42 3.88 16.43 9.75
CA ASN A 42 4.58 15.15 9.76
C ASN A 42 5.87 15.29 10.57
N GLU A 43 5.91 14.65 11.75
CA GLU A 43 7.05 14.72 12.66
C GLU A 43 8.36 14.23 12.04
N LYS A 44 8.30 13.23 11.15
CA LYS A 44 9.50 12.68 10.48
C LYS A 44 10.22 13.78 9.71
N TYR A 45 9.46 14.61 9.01
CA TYR A 45 10.00 15.69 8.19
C TYR A 45 10.41 16.88 9.03
N LEU A 46 9.64 17.26 10.04
CA LEU A 46 9.91 18.44 10.87
C LEU A 46 11.11 18.31 11.81
N LYS A 47 11.60 17.08 12.02
CA LYS A 47 12.86 16.83 12.74
C LYS A 47 14.09 17.13 11.87
N LYS A 48 13.94 17.37 10.56
CA LYS A 48 15.05 17.71 9.67
C LYS A 48 15.46 19.18 9.79
N PRO A 49 16.77 19.48 9.80
CA PRO A 49 17.28 20.86 9.82
C PRO A 49 16.75 21.70 8.65
N GLY A 50 16.28 22.91 8.93
CA GLY A 50 15.74 23.84 7.93
C GLY A 50 14.32 23.52 7.44
N ASN A 51 13.80 22.33 7.72
CA ASN A 51 12.43 21.96 7.35
C ASN A 51 11.41 22.67 8.25
N CYS A 52 10.31 23.13 7.68
CA CYS A 52 9.20 23.74 8.40
C CYS A 52 7.84 23.32 7.82
N THR A 53 6.76 23.70 8.50
CA THR A 53 5.41 23.47 7.98
C THR A 53 5.13 24.35 6.77
N TRP A 54 4.16 23.95 5.94
CA TRP A 54 3.72 24.72 4.78
C TRP A 54 3.24 26.12 5.18
N GLU A 55 2.45 26.21 6.25
CA GLU A 55 2.02 27.47 6.89
C GLU A 55 3.21 28.39 7.19
N LYS A 56 4.20 27.85 7.91
CA LYS A 56 5.42 28.59 8.28
C LYS A 56 6.21 29.05 7.05
N LEU A 57 6.29 28.22 6.03
CA LEU A 57 7.01 28.52 4.80
C LEU A 57 6.37 29.69 4.06
N GLN A 58 5.04 29.72 3.99
CA GLN A 58 4.30 30.80 3.35
C GLN A 58 4.45 32.13 4.09
N GLU A 59 4.44 32.11 5.44
CA GLU A 59 4.66 33.32 6.24
C GLU A 59 6.00 34.00 5.97
N VAL A 60 7.05 33.20 5.71
CA VAL A 60 8.43 33.71 5.56
C VAL A 60 8.85 33.96 4.12
N SER A 61 8.02 33.56 3.15
CA SER A 61 8.32 33.67 1.72
C SER A 61 7.92 35.04 1.17
N GLU A 62 8.77 35.65 0.36
CA GLU A 62 8.49 36.94 -0.31
C GLU A 62 7.59 36.76 -1.56
N GLY A 63 6.48 36.04 -1.39
CA GLY A 63 5.58 35.61 -2.45
C GLY A 63 5.18 34.15 -2.28
N THR A 64 4.38 33.61 -3.22
CA THR A 64 3.99 32.20 -3.22
C THR A 64 5.24 31.33 -3.28
N PRO A 65 5.49 30.46 -2.28
CA PRO A 65 6.63 29.54 -2.32
C PRO A 65 6.62 28.70 -3.60
N ALA A 66 7.77 28.56 -4.23
CA ALA A 66 7.93 27.69 -5.39
C ALA A 66 8.00 26.23 -4.93
N ILE A 67 7.46 25.30 -5.72
CA ILE A 67 7.66 23.87 -5.52
C ILE A 67 8.70 23.39 -6.53
N LEU A 68 9.71 22.69 -6.02
CA LEU A 68 10.76 22.08 -6.81
C LEU A 68 10.71 20.57 -6.63
N GLU A 69 10.91 19.83 -7.72
CA GLU A 69 11.03 18.37 -7.70
C GLU A 69 12.50 17.97 -7.57
N PHE A 70 12.88 17.49 -6.38
CA PHE A 70 14.23 17.03 -6.10
C PHE A 70 14.34 15.53 -6.34
N PRO A 71 15.37 15.04 -7.06
CA PRO A 71 15.63 13.61 -7.17
C PRO A 71 15.79 12.94 -5.79
N LYS A 72 15.17 11.77 -5.61
CA LYS A 72 15.13 11.04 -4.33
C LYS A 72 16.53 10.77 -3.75
N GLU A 73 17.52 10.51 -4.61
CA GLU A 73 18.90 10.25 -4.21
C GLU A 73 19.55 11.40 -3.41
N MET A 74 19.02 12.61 -3.50
CA MET A 74 19.50 13.74 -2.70
C MET A 74 19.15 13.63 -1.21
N PHE A 75 18.16 12.81 -0.87
CA PHE A 75 17.66 12.62 0.49
C PHE A 75 18.21 11.38 1.17
N ASP A 76 18.99 10.57 0.45
CA ASP A 76 19.63 9.39 0.98
C ASP A 76 20.66 9.75 2.04
N THR A 77 20.55 9.10 3.19
CA THR A 77 21.47 9.31 4.31
C THR A 77 22.57 8.25 4.29
N PRO A 78 23.85 8.63 4.13
CA PRO A 78 24.94 7.67 4.05
C PRO A 78 25.13 6.95 5.39
N THR A 79 25.52 5.68 5.35
CA THR A 79 25.92 4.95 6.56
C THR A 79 27.28 5.48 7.06
N ILE A 80 27.33 5.98 8.29
CA ILE A 80 28.56 6.54 8.90
C ILE A 80 29.19 5.63 9.95
N GLY A 81 28.54 4.51 10.28
CA GLY A 81 29.09 3.52 11.18
C GLY A 81 28.02 2.65 11.83
N LYS A 82 28.38 2.03 12.94
CA LYS A 82 27.45 1.33 13.83
C LYS A 82 27.64 1.84 15.25
N ASP A 83 26.56 1.88 16.03
CA ASP A 83 26.63 2.18 17.46
C ASP A 83 27.21 0.99 18.26
N GLU A 84 27.39 1.17 19.56
CA GLU A 84 27.91 0.14 20.47
C GLU A 84 27.03 -1.13 20.53
N LYS A 85 25.78 -1.05 20.07
CA LYS A 85 24.80 -2.14 20.02
C LYS A 85 24.73 -2.79 18.63
N GLY A 86 25.52 -2.32 17.67
CA GLY A 86 25.55 -2.81 16.30
C GLY A 86 24.46 -2.23 15.39
N ASN A 87 23.69 -1.24 15.83
CA ASN A 87 22.72 -0.55 15.00
C ASN A 87 23.43 0.37 14.00
N ILE A 88 22.94 0.44 12.77
CA ILE A 88 23.50 1.31 11.73
C ILE A 88 23.27 2.78 12.11
N LEU A 89 24.36 3.56 12.09
CA LEU A 89 24.32 5.00 12.24
C LEU A 89 24.30 5.65 10.86
N TYR A 90 23.32 6.53 10.65
CA TYR A 90 23.15 7.29 9.40
C TYR A 90 23.65 8.72 9.57
N GLY A 91 24.30 9.24 8.53
CA GLY A 91 24.73 10.63 8.41
C GLY A 91 23.62 11.55 7.92
N LYS A 92 24.01 12.74 7.46
CA LYS A 92 23.11 13.69 6.79
C LYS A 92 23.12 13.44 5.29
N SER A 93 21.97 13.64 4.63
CA SER A 93 21.91 13.56 3.17
C SER A 93 22.59 14.75 2.52
N ASP A 94 22.89 14.64 1.21
CA ASP A 94 23.44 15.74 0.41
C ASP A 94 22.51 16.97 0.46
N PHE A 95 21.19 16.75 0.45
CA PHE A 95 20.20 17.80 0.62
C PHE A 95 20.32 18.51 1.97
N ASP A 96 20.36 17.76 3.08
CA ASP A 96 20.45 18.32 4.43
C ASP A 96 21.75 19.11 4.64
N ILE A 97 22.88 18.56 4.16
CA ILE A 97 24.20 19.22 4.24
C ILE A 97 24.18 20.57 3.51
N TYR A 98 23.57 20.61 2.33
CA TYR A 98 23.49 21.82 1.54
C TYR A 98 22.60 22.87 2.21
N CYS A 99 21.39 22.48 2.64
CA CYS A 99 20.47 23.37 3.33
C CYS A 99 21.08 23.96 4.61
N GLU A 100 21.81 23.16 5.40
CA GLU A 100 22.52 23.66 6.58
C GLU A 100 23.62 24.66 6.22
N LYS A 101 24.43 24.35 5.20
CA LYS A 101 25.55 25.19 4.78
C LYS A 101 25.10 26.60 4.38
N TYR A 102 23.95 26.70 3.71
CA TYR A 102 23.41 27.97 3.22
C TYR A 102 22.28 28.52 4.10
N ASN A 103 21.98 27.87 5.23
CA ASN A 103 20.90 28.24 6.16
C ASN A 103 19.53 28.38 5.45
N LEU A 104 19.21 27.40 4.60
CA LEU A 104 18.01 27.40 3.77
C LEU A 104 16.82 26.83 4.55
N ARG A 105 15.65 27.44 4.32
CA ARG A 105 14.37 26.93 4.82
C ARG A 105 13.65 26.21 3.69
N TYR A 106 12.96 25.13 4.02
CA TYR A 106 12.18 24.37 3.05
C TYR A 106 11.00 23.69 3.72
N CYS A 107 10.04 23.23 2.93
CA CYS A 107 8.97 22.34 3.37
C CYS A 107 8.95 21.12 2.45
N ILE A 108 9.26 19.94 2.98
CA ILE A 108 9.01 18.69 2.24
C ILE A 108 7.49 18.54 2.16
N MET A 109 6.95 18.61 0.95
CA MET A 109 5.52 18.50 0.70
C MET A 109 5.10 17.01 0.77
N PRO A 110 3.81 16.72 1.00
CA PRO A 110 3.29 15.37 0.82
C PRO A 110 3.63 14.85 -0.58
N ASP A 111 4.14 13.63 -0.67
CA ASP A 111 4.47 13.05 -1.96
C ASP A 111 3.20 12.48 -2.62
N LEU A 112 2.58 13.27 -3.49
CA LEU A 112 1.34 12.91 -4.18
C LEU A 112 1.56 11.87 -5.29
N ASN A 113 2.81 11.64 -5.70
CA ASN A 113 3.16 10.61 -6.69
C ASN A 113 4.39 9.82 -6.26
N PRO A 114 4.29 9.05 -5.16
CA PRO A 114 5.46 8.44 -4.53
C PRO A 114 6.10 7.31 -5.34
N ASN A 115 5.52 6.99 -6.50
CA ASN A 115 6.05 6.02 -7.44
C ASN A 115 7.00 6.65 -8.47
N ASP A 116 7.11 7.99 -8.54
CA ASP A 116 8.19 8.63 -9.29
C ASP A 116 9.47 8.73 -8.44
N ASP A 117 10.59 9.11 -9.06
CA ASP A 117 11.88 9.25 -8.37
C ASP A 117 12.12 10.66 -7.82
N TYR A 118 11.06 11.42 -7.58
CA TYR A 118 11.17 12.82 -7.16
C TYR A 118 10.48 13.03 -5.82
N ILE A 119 10.93 14.05 -5.10
CA ILE A 119 10.33 14.52 -3.85
C ILE A 119 9.95 15.98 -4.06
N PRO A 120 8.65 16.33 -3.92
CA PRO A 120 8.23 17.71 -4.00
C PRO A 120 8.67 18.47 -2.74
N VAL A 121 9.42 19.55 -2.93
CA VAL A 121 9.87 20.42 -1.85
C VAL A 121 9.49 21.85 -2.17
N ALA A 122 8.73 22.47 -1.28
CA ALA A 122 8.47 23.88 -1.36
C ALA A 122 9.62 24.68 -0.74
N VAL A 123 10.00 25.77 -1.41
CA VAL A 123 11.09 26.65 -0.99
C VAL A 123 10.64 28.12 -1.02
N PRO A 124 11.17 29.00 -0.15
CA PRO A 124 10.88 30.42 -0.20
C PRO A 124 11.35 31.02 -1.53
N THR A 125 10.60 31.96 -2.09
CA THR A 125 10.91 32.60 -3.39
C THR A 125 12.31 33.18 -3.42
N GLN A 126 12.75 33.79 -2.32
CA GLN A 126 14.07 34.41 -2.19
C GLN A 126 15.23 33.41 -2.16
N ASP A 127 14.98 32.15 -1.78
CA ASP A 127 16.00 31.10 -1.66
C ASP A 127 16.04 30.20 -2.93
N MET A 128 15.09 30.37 -3.85
CA MET A 128 14.88 29.52 -5.05
C MET A 128 16.14 29.34 -5.89
N GLY A 129 16.87 30.41 -6.19
CA GLY A 129 18.07 30.33 -7.03
C GLY A 129 19.18 29.45 -6.42
N ILE A 130 19.29 29.42 -5.08
CA ILE A 130 20.28 28.60 -4.39
C ILE A 130 19.89 27.11 -4.48
N HIS A 131 18.60 26.80 -4.39
CA HIS A 131 18.09 25.45 -4.56
C HIS A 131 18.21 24.95 -6.01
N GLN A 132 17.92 25.81 -7.01
CA GLN A 132 18.05 25.45 -8.42
C GLN A 132 19.49 25.08 -8.82
N GLU A 133 20.49 25.81 -8.32
CA GLU A 133 21.90 25.46 -8.56
C GLU A 133 22.27 24.08 -8.00
N GLN A 134 21.70 23.71 -6.85
CA GLN A 134 21.90 22.38 -6.26
C GLN A 134 21.29 21.28 -7.15
N ILE A 135 20.03 21.47 -7.57
CA ILE A 135 19.32 20.52 -8.41
C ILE A 135 20.04 20.34 -9.75
N LYS A 136 20.46 21.44 -10.37
CA LYS A 136 21.16 21.42 -11.66
C LYS A 136 22.40 20.53 -11.65
N ALA A 137 23.18 20.57 -10.57
CA ALA A 137 24.37 19.73 -10.43
C ALA A 137 24.05 18.24 -10.28
N VAL A 138 22.91 17.89 -9.68
CA VAL A 138 22.45 16.50 -9.54
C VAL A 138 21.84 16.02 -10.86
N MET A 139 20.93 16.79 -11.44
CA MET A 139 20.29 16.48 -12.73
C MET A 139 21.32 16.32 -13.85
N SER A 140 22.33 17.19 -13.91
CA SER A 140 23.40 17.07 -14.93
C SER A 140 24.19 15.76 -14.79
N ARG A 141 24.38 15.26 -13.57
CA ARG A 141 25.01 13.95 -13.34
C ARG A 141 24.08 12.82 -13.75
N ARG A 142 22.80 12.88 -13.35
CA ARG A 142 21.77 11.88 -13.69
C ARG A 142 21.61 11.73 -15.21
N ILE A 143 21.43 12.84 -15.92
CA ILE A 143 21.34 12.88 -17.40
C ILE A 143 22.58 12.25 -18.04
N LYS A 144 23.78 12.58 -17.54
CA LYS A 144 25.03 12.00 -18.07
C LYS A 144 25.09 10.49 -17.89
N THR A 145 24.68 9.98 -16.72
CA THR A 145 24.62 8.54 -16.43
C THR A 145 23.61 7.85 -17.35
N GLU A 146 22.43 8.42 -17.52
CA GLU A 146 21.40 7.90 -18.43
C GLU A 146 21.89 7.88 -19.90
N GLU A 147 22.60 8.91 -20.36
CA GLU A 147 23.21 8.94 -21.71
C GLU A 147 24.33 7.88 -21.87
N GLU A 148 25.14 7.65 -20.83
CA GLU A 148 26.16 6.60 -20.83
C GLU A 148 25.54 5.20 -20.91
N LYS A 149 24.43 4.97 -20.19
CA LYS A 149 23.68 3.71 -20.24
C LYS A 149 23.12 3.41 -21.63
N ASP A 150 22.60 4.41 -22.35
CA ASP A 150 22.13 4.22 -23.73
C ASP A 150 23.24 3.67 -24.64
N ALA A 151 24.45 4.21 -24.51
CA ALA A 151 25.61 3.73 -25.26
C ALA A 151 26.04 2.31 -24.86
N GLU A 152 25.92 1.96 -23.58
CA GLU A 152 26.16 0.59 -23.10
C GLU A 152 25.12 -0.40 -23.64
N TYR A 153 23.83 -0.03 -23.65
CA TYR A 153 22.77 -0.84 -24.25
C TYR A 153 23.01 -1.06 -25.74
N ASP A 154 23.39 -0.01 -26.49
CA ASP A 154 23.72 -0.14 -27.91
C ASP A 154 24.85 -1.16 -28.16
N ALA A 155 25.91 -1.10 -27.35
CA ALA A 155 27.02 -2.04 -27.46
C ALA A 155 26.58 -3.49 -27.16
N LYS A 156 25.79 -3.70 -26.11
CA LYS A 156 25.24 -5.03 -25.75
C LYS A 156 24.32 -5.57 -26.85
N ILE A 157 23.42 -4.74 -27.37
CA ILE A 157 22.49 -5.11 -28.45
C ILE A 157 23.24 -5.55 -29.71
N VAL A 158 24.30 -4.83 -30.10
CA VAL A 158 25.14 -5.22 -31.27
C VAL A 158 25.79 -6.58 -31.03
N ALA A 159 26.39 -6.79 -29.85
CA ALA A 159 27.04 -8.06 -29.51
C ALA A 159 26.06 -9.25 -29.52
N VAL A 160 24.84 -9.06 -28.99
CA VAL A 160 23.81 -10.11 -29.01
C VAL A 160 23.31 -10.38 -30.43
N LYS A 161 23.14 -9.34 -31.26
CA LYS A 161 22.81 -9.52 -32.69
C LYS A 161 23.88 -10.33 -33.43
N GLU A 162 25.16 -10.13 -33.12
CA GLU A 162 26.24 -10.96 -33.66
C GLU A 162 26.18 -12.41 -33.14
N ARG A 163 25.83 -12.63 -31.86
CA ARG A 163 25.62 -13.99 -31.32
C ARG A 163 24.48 -14.72 -32.02
N ILE A 164 23.36 -14.06 -32.28
CA ILE A 164 22.22 -14.63 -33.02
C ILE A 164 22.65 -15.07 -34.43
N LEU A 165 23.44 -14.25 -35.13
CA LEU A 165 23.93 -14.57 -36.48
C LEU A 165 24.90 -15.76 -36.51
N ASN A 166 25.65 -15.97 -35.43
CA ASN A 166 26.65 -17.02 -35.32
C ASN A 166 26.18 -18.26 -34.54
N ALA A 167 24.92 -18.27 -34.08
CA ALA A 167 24.35 -19.36 -33.30
C ALA A 167 24.38 -20.68 -34.10
N THR A 168 24.81 -21.75 -33.45
CA THR A 168 24.96 -23.07 -34.09
C THR A 168 23.80 -24.01 -33.82
N THR A 169 22.98 -23.67 -32.83
CA THR A 169 21.78 -24.39 -32.43
C THR A 169 20.58 -23.44 -32.35
N GLU A 170 19.38 -23.99 -32.52
CA GLU A 170 18.14 -23.21 -32.35
C GLU A 170 17.93 -22.79 -30.88
N GLU A 171 18.45 -23.56 -29.92
CA GLU A 171 18.37 -23.26 -28.49
C GLU A 171 19.22 -22.03 -28.13
N GLU A 172 20.50 -22.00 -28.55
CA GLU A 172 21.38 -20.83 -28.40
C GLU A 172 20.81 -19.58 -29.05
N LYS A 173 20.17 -19.76 -30.22
CA LYS A 173 19.56 -18.67 -30.96
C LYS A 173 18.34 -18.10 -30.22
N ALA A 174 17.46 -18.96 -29.73
CA ALA A 174 16.26 -18.54 -28.99
C ALA A 174 16.62 -17.82 -27.67
N GLU A 175 17.65 -18.30 -26.95
CA GLU A 175 18.16 -17.63 -25.75
C GLU A 175 18.70 -16.23 -26.07
N ALA A 176 19.50 -16.10 -27.13
CA ALA A 176 20.03 -14.81 -27.56
C ALA A 176 18.93 -13.86 -28.10
N GLU A 177 17.88 -14.38 -28.73
CA GLU A 177 16.71 -13.59 -29.16
C GLU A 177 15.92 -13.06 -27.95
N ALA A 178 15.75 -13.86 -26.89
CA ALA A 178 15.12 -13.42 -25.65
C ALA A 178 15.96 -12.36 -24.92
N GLU A 179 17.29 -12.54 -24.87
CA GLU A 179 18.23 -11.55 -24.34
C GLU A 179 18.14 -10.22 -25.10
N LEU A 180 18.12 -10.27 -26.44
CA LEU A 180 18.01 -9.08 -27.29
C LEU A 180 16.74 -8.29 -26.98
N MET A 181 15.61 -8.99 -26.82
CA MET A 181 14.32 -8.38 -26.54
C MET A 181 14.32 -7.64 -25.20
N MET A 182 14.90 -8.24 -24.15
CA MET A 182 15.03 -7.60 -22.84
C MET A 182 15.93 -6.35 -22.89
N LEU A 183 17.02 -6.39 -23.67
CA LEU A 183 17.92 -5.25 -23.84
C LEU A 183 17.27 -4.10 -24.62
N GLU A 184 16.49 -4.41 -25.67
CA GLU A 184 15.75 -3.39 -26.42
C GLU A 184 14.66 -2.73 -25.57
N ASP A 185 13.94 -3.50 -24.73
CA ASP A 185 12.99 -2.97 -23.75
C ASP A 185 13.69 -2.12 -22.67
N ALA A 186 14.84 -2.55 -22.14
CA ALA A 186 15.62 -1.79 -21.16
C ALA A 186 16.07 -0.44 -21.73
N LYS A 187 16.58 -0.44 -22.96
CA LYS A 187 16.97 0.80 -23.65
C LYS A 187 15.78 1.74 -23.82
N ALA A 188 14.63 1.24 -24.26
CA ALA A 188 13.43 2.07 -24.42
C ALA A 188 12.94 2.67 -23.09
N GLN A 189 13.16 1.97 -21.96
CA GLN A 189 12.88 2.48 -20.62
C GLN A 189 13.87 3.57 -20.20
N ASN A 190 15.17 3.37 -20.40
CA ASN A 190 16.20 4.38 -20.14
C ASN A 190 15.97 5.65 -20.98
N GLU A 191 15.62 5.52 -22.26
CA GLU A 191 15.32 6.66 -23.13
C GLU A 191 14.12 7.50 -22.60
N LYS A 192 13.11 6.85 -22.02
CA LYS A 192 11.98 7.56 -21.39
C LYS A 192 12.44 8.34 -20.15
N LEU A 193 13.25 7.72 -19.29
CA LEU A 193 13.82 8.38 -18.11
C LEU A 193 14.69 9.57 -18.51
N LEU A 194 15.57 9.39 -19.50
CA LEU A 194 16.42 10.44 -20.02
C LEU A 194 15.63 11.64 -20.54
N ASN A 195 14.54 11.38 -21.26
CA ASN A 195 13.65 12.44 -21.76
C ASN A 195 12.93 13.16 -20.61
N GLU A 196 12.48 12.43 -19.59
CA GLU A 196 11.88 13.02 -18.39
C GLU A 196 12.88 13.88 -17.62
N SER A 197 14.08 13.36 -17.36
CA SER A 197 15.18 14.06 -16.68
C SER A 197 15.57 15.33 -17.42
N LYS A 198 15.69 15.28 -18.76
CA LYS A 198 15.96 16.46 -19.60
C LYS A 198 14.80 17.47 -19.54
N ALA A 199 13.56 17.02 -19.69
CA ALA A 199 12.40 17.91 -19.63
C ALA A 199 12.26 18.61 -18.27
N LYS A 200 12.55 17.91 -17.16
CA LYS A 200 12.59 18.51 -15.82
C LYS A 200 13.74 19.49 -15.65
N ALA A 201 14.93 19.15 -16.13
CA ALA A 201 16.08 20.06 -16.09
C ALA A 201 15.85 21.34 -16.92
N ASP A 202 15.20 21.23 -18.08
CA ASP A 202 14.87 22.38 -18.96
C ASP A 202 13.88 23.37 -18.32
N ARG A 203 13.07 22.91 -17.34
CA ARG A 203 12.17 23.74 -16.53
C ARG A 203 12.73 24.08 -15.14
N ASP A 204 14.04 23.92 -14.93
CA ASP A 204 14.72 24.12 -13.65
C ASP A 204 14.07 23.35 -12.48
N ASN A 205 13.47 22.18 -12.78
CA ASN A 205 12.72 21.32 -11.86
C ASN A 205 11.56 22.02 -11.13
N VAL A 206 11.09 23.16 -11.64
CA VAL A 206 9.95 23.88 -11.07
C VAL A 206 8.67 23.12 -11.40
N LEU A 207 7.85 22.91 -10.38
CA LEU A 207 6.53 22.31 -10.48
C LEU A 207 5.48 23.35 -10.11
N ASP A 208 4.57 23.64 -11.05
CA ASP A 208 3.45 24.54 -10.75
C ASP A 208 2.54 23.91 -9.68
N PHE A 209 1.94 24.73 -8.82
CA PHE A 209 1.10 24.22 -7.74
C PHE A 209 -0.10 23.40 -8.26
N ALA A 210 -0.69 23.79 -9.39
CA ALA A 210 -1.77 23.02 -9.98
C ALA A 210 -1.27 21.70 -10.60
N GLU A 211 -0.06 21.67 -11.15
CA GLU A 211 0.58 20.44 -11.62
C GLU A 211 0.90 19.50 -10.47
N TYR A 212 1.43 20.02 -9.35
CA TYR A 212 1.61 19.27 -8.12
C TYR A 212 0.30 18.63 -7.66
N LEU A 213 -0.79 19.40 -7.60
CA LEU A 213 -2.08 18.82 -7.17
C LEU A 213 -2.61 17.74 -8.12
N LYS A 214 -2.37 17.87 -9.42
CA LYS A 214 -2.74 16.83 -10.41
C LYS A 214 -1.98 15.52 -10.21
N GLN A 215 -0.81 15.53 -9.57
CA GLN A 215 -0.08 14.30 -9.26
C GLN A 215 -0.90 13.34 -8.38
N GLY A 216 -1.77 13.90 -7.54
CA GLY A 216 -2.68 13.15 -6.66
C GLY A 216 -3.94 12.61 -7.34
N GLU A 217 -4.11 12.74 -8.66
CA GLU A 217 -5.17 12.06 -9.42
C GLU A 217 -5.05 10.53 -9.25
N GLY A 218 -6.19 9.87 -9.03
CA GLY A 218 -6.20 8.43 -8.71
C GLY A 218 -5.73 8.09 -7.28
N THR A 219 -5.75 9.08 -6.39
CA THR A 219 -5.48 8.89 -4.95
C THR A 219 -6.62 9.47 -4.11
N LEU A 220 -6.56 9.27 -2.78
CA LEU A 220 -7.48 9.93 -1.85
C LEU A 220 -7.41 11.47 -1.92
N ALA A 221 -6.31 12.06 -2.40
CA ALA A 221 -6.14 13.51 -2.44
C ALA A 221 -7.18 14.21 -3.33
N GLU A 222 -7.69 13.51 -4.36
CA GLU A 222 -8.68 14.03 -5.29
C GLU A 222 -10.05 14.27 -4.60
N PHE A 223 -10.45 13.34 -3.72
CA PHE A 223 -11.78 13.32 -3.11
C PHE A 223 -11.79 13.73 -1.64
N ASN A 224 -10.75 13.35 -0.89
CA ASN A 224 -10.59 13.60 0.54
C ASN A 224 -9.12 13.90 0.93
N PRO A 225 -8.66 15.15 0.69
CA PRO A 225 -7.33 15.62 1.08
C PRO A 225 -6.94 15.33 2.53
N GLU A 226 -7.85 15.52 3.49
CA GLU A 226 -7.55 15.31 4.91
C GLU A 226 -7.21 13.84 5.20
N MET A 227 -7.96 12.91 4.59
CA MET A 227 -7.70 11.47 4.71
C MET A 227 -6.43 11.06 3.94
N ALA A 228 -6.16 11.66 2.78
CA ALA A 228 -4.92 11.44 2.04
C ALA A 228 -3.68 11.86 2.84
N LEU A 229 -3.74 12.99 3.54
CA LEU A 229 -2.63 13.46 4.38
C LEU A 229 -2.48 12.65 5.68
N LYS A 230 -3.57 12.04 6.18
CA LYS A 230 -3.48 11.01 7.23
C LYS A 230 -2.80 9.74 6.71
N GLN A 231 -3.16 9.29 5.51
CA GLN A 231 -2.52 8.15 4.84
C GLN A 231 -1.03 8.42 4.61
N GLU A 232 -0.67 9.61 4.14
CA GLU A 232 0.72 10.05 3.96
C GLU A 232 1.54 9.86 5.24
N ASN A 233 1.00 10.34 6.37
CA ASN A 233 1.68 10.22 7.66
C ASN A 233 1.80 8.77 8.15
N ALA A 234 0.84 7.90 7.83
CA ALA A 234 0.82 6.52 8.27
C ALA A 234 1.73 5.62 7.41
N CYS A 235 1.50 5.64 6.10
CA CYS A 235 2.10 4.69 5.15
C CYS A 235 2.51 5.33 3.81
N GLY A 236 2.48 6.66 3.67
CA GLY A 236 2.71 7.33 2.39
C GLY A 236 1.51 7.20 1.45
N ILE A 237 1.23 8.22 0.63
CA ILE A 237 0.05 8.22 -0.26
C ILE A 237 0.06 7.02 -1.21
N VAL A 238 -1.02 6.24 -1.20
CA VAL A 238 -1.13 5.08 -2.08
C VAL A 238 -1.88 5.49 -3.34
N LYS A 239 -1.27 5.18 -4.48
CA LYS A 239 -1.85 5.46 -5.79
C LYS A 239 -2.46 4.20 -6.36
N GLU A 240 -3.62 4.38 -6.96
CA GLU A 240 -4.38 3.31 -7.58
C GLU A 240 -4.25 3.41 -9.09
N TYR A 241 -4.08 2.26 -9.73
CA TYR A 241 -3.97 2.13 -11.18
C TYR A 241 -4.80 0.94 -11.66
N GLU A 242 -5.11 0.89 -12.95
CA GLU A 242 -5.48 -0.40 -13.53
C GLU A 242 -4.24 -1.31 -13.55
N PRO A 243 -4.37 -2.63 -13.36
CA PRO A 243 -3.25 -3.56 -13.48
C PRO A 243 -2.48 -3.42 -14.79
N TYR A 244 -3.18 -3.16 -15.89
CA TYR A 244 -2.58 -2.89 -17.20
C TYR A 244 -1.80 -1.58 -17.29
N ASP A 245 -1.86 -0.70 -16.29
CA ASP A 245 -1.02 0.50 -16.26
C ASP A 245 0.25 0.30 -15.44
N CYS A 246 0.31 -0.72 -14.57
CA CYS A 246 1.33 -0.82 -13.52
C CYS A 246 2.03 -2.19 -13.39
N MET A 247 1.59 -3.22 -14.12
CA MET A 247 2.16 -4.58 -14.04
C MET A 247 3.00 -4.97 -15.26
N TRP A 248 3.61 -3.98 -15.94
CA TRP A 248 4.50 -4.23 -17.08
C TRP A 248 5.90 -4.68 -16.65
N PRO A 249 6.62 -5.45 -17.50
CA PRO A 249 8.01 -5.80 -17.24
C PRO A 249 8.88 -4.55 -17.08
N VAL A 250 9.76 -4.57 -16.10
CA VAL A 250 10.77 -3.54 -15.86
C VAL A 250 12.12 -4.17 -16.11
N ARG A 251 12.90 -3.54 -16.99
CA ARG A 251 14.19 -4.03 -17.46
C ARG A 251 15.33 -3.04 -17.13
N ASP A 252 15.00 -1.76 -16.98
CA ASP A 252 15.95 -0.76 -16.47
C ASP A 252 16.04 -0.83 -14.94
N ALA A 253 17.26 -0.78 -14.41
CA ALA A 253 17.54 -0.86 -12.98
C ALA A 253 17.05 0.35 -12.17
N GLU A 254 16.98 1.54 -12.77
CA GLU A 254 16.52 2.76 -12.09
C GLU A 254 15.02 2.73 -11.83
N LEU A 255 14.27 1.95 -12.62
CA LEU A 255 12.83 1.76 -12.42
C LEU A 255 12.50 0.70 -11.35
N VAL A 256 13.52 0.04 -10.79
CA VAL A 256 13.34 -0.94 -9.72
C VAL A 256 13.35 -0.22 -8.37
N PRO A 257 12.28 -0.36 -7.54
CA PRO A 257 12.27 0.27 -6.23
C PRO A 257 13.37 -0.31 -5.33
N GLU A 258 13.88 0.49 -4.39
CA GLU A 258 14.98 0.12 -3.48
C GLU A 258 14.74 -1.22 -2.76
N GLY A 259 13.51 -1.45 -2.30
CA GLY A 259 13.10 -2.70 -1.64
C GLY A 259 13.00 -3.93 -2.55
N LYS A 260 13.17 -3.75 -3.87
CA LYS A 260 13.03 -4.77 -4.93
C LYS A 260 11.71 -5.53 -4.90
N GLU A 261 10.69 -4.98 -4.25
CA GLU A 261 9.36 -5.58 -4.11
C GLU A 261 8.25 -4.54 -4.30
N ILE A 262 7.18 -4.94 -5.00
CA ILE A 262 5.94 -4.19 -5.16
C ILE A 262 4.78 -5.08 -4.74
N TYR A 263 3.82 -4.49 -4.04
CA TYR A 263 2.57 -5.11 -3.65
C TYR A 263 1.42 -4.45 -4.41
N TYR A 264 0.71 -5.25 -5.19
CA TYR A 264 -0.52 -4.86 -5.87
C TYR A 264 -1.68 -5.39 -5.06
N SER A 265 -2.65 -4.55 -4.70
CA SER A 265 -3.79 -5.00 -3.90
C SER A 265 -5.10 -4.41 -4.38
N GLN A 266 -6.15 -5.22 -4.31
CA GLN A 266 -7.51 -4.79 -4.58
C GLN A 266 -8.40 -5.23 -3.43
N ARG A 267 -9.33 -4.37 -3.04
CA ARG A 267 -10.47 -4.79 -2.24
C ARG A 267 -11.54 -5.31 -3.17
N THR A 268 -11.91 -6.57 -2.99
CA THR A 268 -12.89 -7.25 -3.85
C THR A 268 -14.27 -7.32 -3.20
N LYS A 269 -15.25 -7.77 -3.97
CA LYS A 269 -16.67 -7.84 -3.57
C LYS A 269 -16.93 -8.70 -2.33
N ASP A 270 -16.02 -9.60 -1.98
CA ASP A 270 -16.05 -10.42 -0.76
C ASP A 270 -15.53 -9.68 0.50
N ASP A 271 -15.25 -8.37 0.38
CA ASP A 271 -14.74 -7.52 1.45
C ASP A 271 -13.38 -7.98 2.01
N LYS A 272 -12.57 -8.61 1.15
CA LYS A 272 -11.19 -8.99 1.45
C LYS A 272 -10.21 -8.23 0.57
N ILE A 273 -8.99 -8.07 1.08
CA ILE A 273 -7.87 -7.55 0.31
C ILE A 273 -7.16 -8.75 -0.30
N HIS A 274 -7.26 -8.91 -1.62
CA HIS A 274 -6.38 -9.80 -2.36
C HIS A 274 -5.16 -9.02 -2.85
N TYR A 275 -4.02 -9.70 -2.94
CA TYR A 275 -2.79 -9.05 -3.37
C TYR A 275 -1.89 -9.97 -4.18
N ILE A 276 -1.05 -9.34 -5.00
CA ILE A 276 0.04 -9.96 -5.73
C ILE A 276 1.32 -9.30 -5.24
N ARG A 277 2.31 -10.11 -4.86
CA ARG A 277 3.65 -9.59 -4.57
C ARG A 277 4.53 -9.79 -5.79
N ARG A 278 5.10 -8.71 -6.31
CA ARG A 278 6.12 -8.75 -7.35
C ARG A 278 7.48 -8.54 -6.73
N LYS A 279 8.44 -9.37 -7.13
CA LYS A 279 9.85 -9.25 -6.76
C LYS A 279 10.67 -9.04 -8.02
N PHE A 280 11.62 -8.11 -7.97
CA PHE A 280 12.59 -7.91 -9.04
C PHE A 280 13.82 -8.80 -8.80
N VAL A 281 14.22 -9.51 -9.86
CA VAL A 281 15.32 -10.47 -9.87
C VAL A 281 16.28 -10.09 -10.99
N GLU A 282 17.55 -10.34 -10.77
CA GLU A 282 18.63 -10.11 -11.73
C GLU A 282 19.26 -11.47 -12.08
N ASP A 283 19.46 -11.74 -13.38
CA ASP A 283 20.14 -12.96 -13.84
C ASP A 283 21.67 -12.85 -13.75
N GLU A 284 22.39 -13.90 -14.17
CA GLU A 284 23.86 -13.93 -14.11
C GLU A 284 24.53 -12.91 -15.06
N GLN A 285 23.79 -12.43 -16.04
CA GLN A 285 24.21 -11.49 -17.08
C GLN A 285 23.84 -10.04 -16.73
N GLY A 286 23.12 -9.83 -15.63
CA GLY A 286 22.69 -8.52 -15.16
C GLY A 286 21.35 -8.04 -15.75
N HIS A 287 20.56 -8.91 -16.36
CA HIS A 287 19.22 -8.58 -16.87
C HIS A 287 18.19 -8.67 -15.75
N ILE A 288 17.31 -7.66 -15.71
CA ILE A 288 16.27 -7.55 -14.70
C ILE A 288 14.97 -8.15 -15.22
N PHE A 289 14.33 -8.92 -14.36
CA PHE A 289 13.01 -9.50 -14.59
C PHE A 289 12.21 -9.57 -13.30
N SER A 290 10.94 -9.92 -13.43
CA SER A 290 10.01 -9.94 -12.31
C SER A 290 9.46 -11.34 -12.07
N GLU A 291 9.35 -11.67 -10.79
CA GLU A 291 8.59 -12.81 -10.29
C GLU A 291 7.34 -12.31 -9.56
N TYR A 292 6.17 -12.76 -10.00
CA TYR A 292 4.88 -12.44 -9.40
C TYR A 292 4.40 -13.63 -8.59
N TYR A 293 4.36 -13.42 -7.28
CA TYR A 293 3.89 -14.34 -6.27
C TYR A 293 2.40 -14.09 -6.05
N VAL A 294 1.60 -15.01 -6.59
CA VAL A 294 0.13 -14.94 -6.60
C VAL A 294 -0.41 -15.89 -5.54
N ARG A 295 -1.06 -15.33 -4.52
CA ARG A 295 -1.78 -16.10 -3.53
C ARG A 295 -3.20 -16.37 -4.03
N ILE A 296 -3.56 -17.64 -4.15
CA ILE A 296 -4.91 -18.02 -4.61
C ILE A 296 -5.91 -17.75 -3.47
N PRO A 297 -7.00 -16.99 -3.70
CA PRO A 297 -8.02 -16.74 -2.69
C PRO A 297 -8.57 -18.04 -2.08
N GLY A 298 -8.65 -18.09 -0.75
CA GLY A 298 -9.18 -19.23 -0.01
C GLY A 298 -8.22 -20.42 0.15
N THR A 299 -6.96 -20.30 -0.30
CA THR A 299 -5.93 -21.33 -0.10
C THR A 299 -4.67 -20.78 0.56
N SER A 300 -3.79 -21.68 0.98
CA SER A 300 -2.41 -21.38 1.37
C SER A 300 -1.42 -21.52 0.20
N SER A 301 -1.89 -21.83 -1.01
CA SER A 301 -1.03 -22.06 -2.16
C SER A 301 -0.63 -20.74 -2.82
N GLU A 302 0.66 -20.57 -3.02
CA GLU A 302 1.26 -19.49 -3.80
C GLU A 302 1.75 -20.05 -5.14
N LYS A 303 1.45 -19.34 -6.22
CA LYS A 303 1.96 -19.63 -7.57
C LYS A 303 2.90 -18.52 -7.99
N VAL A 304 3.96 -18.89 -8.70
CA VAL A 304 4.95 -17.93 -9.21
C VAL A 304 4.82 -17.83 -10.72
N TYR A 305 4.65 -16.61 -11.20
CA TYR A 305 4.72 -16.24 -12.61
C TYR A 305 5.99 -15.44 -12.85
N SER A 306 6.63 -15.58 -14.01
CA SER A 306 7.83 -14.82 -14.34
C SER A 306 7.68 -14.15 -15.70
N ASP A 307 8.15 -12.90 -15.80
CA ASP A 307 8.27 -12.19 -17.07
C ASP A 307 9.61 -12.43 -17.79
N PHE A 308 10.46 -13.33 -17.29
CA PHE A 308 11.78 -13.61 -17.86
C PHE A 308 11.68 -14.01 -19.34
N GLY A 309 12.48 -13.34 -20.18
CA GLY A 309 12.53 -13.59 -21.63
C GLY A 309 11.24 -13.23 -22.40
N LEU A 310 10.30 -12.52 -21.78
CA LEU A 310 9.07 -12.04 -22.43
C LEU A 310 9.14 -10.54 -22.72
N SER A 311 8.71 -10.15 -23.91
CA SER A 311 8.41 -8.74 -24.23
C SER A 311 7.20 -8.24 -23.44
N GLN A 312 7.04 -6.91 -23.42
CA GLN A 312 5.81 -6.29 -22.95
C GLN A 312 4.55 -6.88 -23.61
N THR A 313 4.56 -7.09 -24.94
CA THR A 313 3.42 -7.64 -25.70
C THR A 313 3.14 -9.11 -25.40
N GLU A 314 4.16 -9.89 -25.05
CA GLU A 314 3.96 -11.28 -24.64
C GLU A 314 3.46 -11.36 -23.21
N TRP A 315 3.97 -10.51 -22.32
CA TRP A 315 3.51 -10.39 -20.95
C TRP A 315 2.05 -9.93 -20.85
N GLU A 316 1.63 -9.01 -21.73
CA GLU A 316 0.24 -8.56 -21.86
C GLU A 316 -0.74 -9.74 -21.98
N LYS A 317 -0.36 -10.79 -22.71
CA LYS A 317 -1.20 -11.99 -22.89
C LYS A 317 -1.30 -12.85 -21.63
N GLN A 318 -0.31 -12.79 -20.74
CA GLN A 318 -0.25 -13.56 -19.49
C GLN A 318 -0.97 -12.86 -18.35
N LEU A 319 -0.97 -11.52 -18.34
CA LEU A 319 -1.50 -10.71 -17.25
C LEU A 319 -2.97 -11.05 -16.87
N PRO A 320 -3.92 -11.26 -17.81
CA PRO A 320 -5.29 -11.66 -17.45
C PRO A 320 -5.39 -12.97 -16.67
N HIS A 321 -4.52 -13.93 -16.98
CA HIS A 321 -4.51 -15.21 -16.29
C HIS A 321 -4.03 -15.05 -14.85
N LEU A 322 -2.96 -14.27 -14.67
CA LEU A 322 -2.38 -13.94 -13.38
C LEU A 322 -3.40 -13.21 -12.48
N LEU A 323 -4.06 -12.18 -13.00
CA LEU A 323 -5.09 -11.42 -12.26
C LEU A 323 -6.25 -12.32 -11.83
N LYS A 324 -6.75 -13.15 -12.75
CA LYS A 324 -7.85 -14.09 -12.46
C LYS A 324 -7.50 -15.07 -11.34
N GLU A 325 -6.27 -15.60 -11.32
CA GLU A 325 -5.84 -16.51 -10.25
C GLU A 325 -5.66 -15.79 -8.90
N ALA A 326 -5.24 -14.53 -8.93
CA ALA A 326 -5.12 -13.70 -7.74
C ALA A 326 -6.49 -13.22 -7.20
N GLY A 327 -7.57 -13.41 -7.95
CA GLY A 327 -8.89 -12.85 -7.64
C GLY A 327 -9.00 -11.35 -7.92
N LEU A 328 -8.10 -10.78 -8.71
CA LEU A 328 -8.08 -9.37 -9.10
C LEU A 328 -8.81 -9.17 -10.44
N GLU A 329 -9.47 -8.02 -10.59
CA GLU A 329 -10.17 -7.61 -11.82
C GLU A 329 -9.38 -6.49 -12.51
N ASN A 330 -9.22 -6.53 -13.84
CA ASN A 330 -8.42 -5.51 -14.53
C ASN A 330 -9.05 -4.11 -14.46
N GLU A 331 -10.36 -4.01 -14.62
CA GLU A 331 -11.07 -2.72 -14.66
C GLU A 331 -11.34 -2.16 -13.25
N GLN A 332 -10.62 -2.65 -12.23
CA GLN A 332 -10.77 -2.20 -10.84
C GLN A 332 -9.50 -1.52 -10.35
N PRO A 333 -9.63 -0.42 -9.58
CA PRO A 333 -8.49 0.28 -9.00
C PRO A 333 -7.63 -0.66 -8.16
N THR A 334 -6.33 -0.69 -8.47
CA THR A 334 -5.33 -1.52 -7.80
C THR A 334 -4.35 -0.63 -7.08
N ALA A 335 -4.35 -0.72 -5.75
CA ALA A 335 -3.40 -0.03 -4.91
C ALA A 335 -1.99 -0.61 -5.11
N VAL A 336 -1.04 0.27 -5.43
CA VAL A 336 0.37 -0.07 -5.65
C VAL A 336 1.21 0.43 -4.49
N VAL A 337 1.92 -0.47 -3.83
CA VAL A 337 2.74 -0.16 -2.65
C VAL A 337 4.14 -0.73 -2.82
N GLN A 338 5.15 0.12 -2.68
CA GLN A 338 6.56 -0.25 -2.73
C GLN A 338 7.03 -0.61 -1.32
N SER A 339 7.51 -1.84 -1.11
CA SER A 339 7.88 -2.49 0.17
C SER A 339 6.75 -3.14 0.99
N LYS A 340 7.15 -4.17 1.73
CA LYS A 340 6.28 -4.93 2.64
C LYS A 340 5.84 -4.10 3.84
N GLU A 341 6.76 -3.37 4.44
CA GLU A 341 6.52 -2.55 5.63
C GLU A 341 5.45 -1.50 5.35
N ARG A 342 5.56 -0.85 4.18
CA ARG A 342 4.56 0.11 3.71
C ARG A 342 3.22 -0.56 3.45
N PHE A 343 3.22 -1.74 2.83
CA PHE A 343 2.01 -2.49 2.55
C PHE A 343 1.25 -2.91 3.81
N VAL A 344 1.95 -3.42 4.84
CA VAL A 344 1.33 -3.76 6.13
C VAL A 344 0.64 -2.55 6.75
N LYS A 345 1.33 -1.41 6.81
CA LYS A 345 0.72 -0.17 7.33
C LYS A 345 -0.43 0.34 6.49
N TYR A 346 -0.39 0.15 5.18
CA TYR A 346 -1.52 0.45 4.31
C TYR A 346 -2.72 -0.44 4.63
N GLN A 347 -2.54 -1.74 4.85
CA GLN A 347 -3.62 -2.63 5.26
C GLN A 347 -4.21 -2.21 6.61
N GLU A 348 -3.37 -1.91 7.60
CA GLU A 348 -3.81 -1.39 8.91
C GLU A 348 -4.63 -0.10 8.75
N PHE A 349 -4.14 0.87 7.97
CA PHE A 349 -4.85 2.12 7.70
C PHE A 349 -6.22 1.88 7.05
N ILE A 350 -6.29 0.98 6.08
CA ILE A 350 -7.55 0.64 5.39
C ILE A 350 -8.51 -0.04 6.38
N GLU A 351 -8.05 -1.01 7.16
CA GLU A 351 -8.86 -1.71 8.17
C GLU A 351 -9.38 -0.78 9.28
N GLU A 352 -8.55 0.12 9.80
CA GLU A 352 -8.93 1.12 10.80
C GLU A 352 -10.04 2.03 10.29
N ASN A 353 -9.89 2.55 9.07
CA ASN A 353 -10.91 3.41 8.46
C ASN A 353 -12.23 2.66 8.21
N PHE A 354 -12.19 1.35 7.96
CA PHE A 354 -13.40 0.54 7.86
C PHE A 354 -14.04 0.23 9.20
N LYS A 355 -13.26 -0.03 10.26
CA LYS A 355 -13.79 -0.18 11.62
C LYS A 355 -14.48 1.12 12.07
N ASN A 356 -13.86 2.27 11.80
CA ASN A 356 -14.43 3.58 12.12
C ASN A 356 -15.72 3.86 11.35
N ALA A 357 -15.80 3.49 10.06
CA ALA A 357 -17.04 3.60 9.29
C ALA A 357 -18.17 2.69 9.80
N ARG A 358 -17.85 1.53 10.41
CA ARG A 358 -18.84 0.65 11.08
C ARG A 358 -19.28 1.21 12.44
N GLU A 359 -18.36 1.80 13.20
CA GLU A 359 -18.69 2.44 14.48
C GLU A 359 -19.54 3.70 14.30
N GLU A 360 -19.28 4.52 13.27
CA GLU A 360 -20.09 5.71 12.95
C GLU A 360 -21.53 5.37 12.52
N VAL A 361 -21.77 4.21 11.89
CA VAL A 361 -23.11 3.73 11.53
C VAL A 361 -23.89 3.18 12.74
N SER A 362 -23.20 2.83 13.82
CA SER A 362 -23.82 2.35 15.07
C SER A 362 -24.18 3.47 16.06
N GLY A 363 -23.90 4.73 15.72
CA GLY A 363 -23.93 5.87 16.66
C GLY A 363 -25.08 6.87 16.55
N GLU A 364 -25.94 6.85 15.52
CA GLU A 364 -27.11 7.75 15.46
C GLU A 364 -28.36 7.06 14.87
N GLU A 365 -29.31 6.66 15.72
CA GLU A 365 -30.70 6.49 15.32
C GLU A 365 -31.27 7.86 14.92
N LYS A 366 -31.28 8.15 13.60
CA LYS A 366 -32.18 9.15 13.03
C LYS A 366 -33.02 8.49 11.94
N ASP A 367 -34.33 8.66 12.08
CA ASP A 367 -35.39 8.16 11.20
C ASP A 367 -34.95 8.09 9.72
N LYS A 368 -34.81 6.86 9.21
CA LYS A 368 -34.39 6.59 7.84
C LYS A 368 -35.46 7.09 6.87
N THR A 369 -35.21 8.25 6.28
CA THR A 369 -35.99 8.74 5.14
C THR A 369 -35.33 8.21 3.88
N TYR A 370 -35.93 7.17 3.27
CA TYR A 370 -35.40 6.61 2.02
C TYR A 370 -35.74 7.53 0.85
N SER A 371 -34.80 7.70 -0.08
CA SER A 371 -34.94 8.61 -1.22
C SER A 371 -35.94 8.13 -2.29
N SER A 372 -36.29 6.85 -2.28
CA SER A 372 -37.38 6.27 -3.09
C SER A 372 -37.79 4.89 -2.54
N ASP A 373 -38.91 4.34 -3.03
CA ASP A 373 -39.36 2.99 -2.70
C ASP A 373 -38.39 1.91 -3.23
N GLU A 374 -37.69 2.16 -4.35
CA GLU A 374 -36.63 1.25 -4.83
C GLU A 374 -35.38 1.28 -3.95
N ALA A 375 -35.03 2.43 -3.36
CA ALA A 375 -33.94 2.54 -2.39
C ALA A 375 -34.27 1.82 -1.08
N LYS A 376 -35.55 1.84 -0.69
CA LYS A 376 -36.06 1.05 0.44
C LYS A 376 -35.99 -0.46 0.15
N GLU A 377 -36.45 -0.92 -1.01
CA GLU A 377 -36.34 -2.34 -1.41
C GLU A 377 -34.90 -2.82 -1.52
N PHE A 378 -33.98 -1.98 -2.02
CA PHE A 378 -32.56 -2.30 -2.11
C PHE A 378 -31.91 -2.45 -0.73
N VAL A 379 -32.20 -1.53 0.20
CA VAL A 379 -31.66 -1.57 1.57
C VAL A 379 -32.30 -2.68 2.40
N GLU A 380 -33.61 -2.94 2.25
CA GLU A 380 -34.29 -4.03 2.97
C GLU A 380 -33.81 -5.40 2.48
N LYS A 381 -33.59 -5.60 1.17
CA LYS A 381 -32.94 -6.82 0.63
C LYS A 381 -31.48 -6.97 1.03
N HIS A 382 -30.75 -5.87 1.15
CA HIS A 382 -29.35 -5.90 1.60
C HIS A 382 -29.25 -6.31 3.06
N ASN A 383 -30.20 -5.88 3.91
CA ASN A 383 -30.26 -6.27 5.32
C ASN A 383 -30.71 -7.73 5.50
N GLU A 384 -31.64 -8.24 4.68
CA GLU A 384 -31.95 -9.68 4.65
C GLU A 384 -30.72 -10.54 4.28
N ASN A 385 -29.82 -10.03 3.42
CA ASN A 385 -28.57 -10.71 3.09
C ASN A 385 -27.53 -10.67 4.22
N GLU A 386 -27.53 -9.66 5.09
CA GLU A 386 -26.66 -9.67 6.28
C GLU A 386 -27.11 -10.67 7.34
N GLU A 387 -28.42 -10.90 7.54
CA GLU A 387 -28.89 -11.99 8.42
C GLU A 387 -28.52 -13.37 7.86
N VAL A 388 -28.56 -13.54 6.53
CA VAL A 388 -28.10 -14.78 5.87
C VAL A 388 -26.57 -14.93 5.95
N LYS A 389 -25.81 -13.84 5.88
CA LYS A 389 -24.35 -13.83 6.05
C LYS A 389 -23.95 -14.11 7.51
N LYS A 390 -24.69 -13.58 8.48
CA LYS A 390 -24.53 -13.90 9.91
C LYS A 390 -24.88 -15.36 10.20
N ALA A 391 -25.99 -15.87 9.65
CA ALA A 391 -26.33 -17.29 9.75
C ALA A 391 -25.29 -18.22 9.07
N TYR A 392 -24.61 -17.74 8.03
CA TYR A 392 -23.51 -18.45 7.36
C TYR A 392 -22.21 -18.38 8.17
N GLU A 393 -21.86 -17.24 8.75
CA GLU A 393 -20.67 -17.07 9.62
C GLU A 393 -20.85 -17.83 10.94
N ASP A 394 -22.05 -17.80 11.54
CA ASP A 394 -22.41 -18.58 12.72
C ASP A 394 -22.42 -20.10 12.43
N SER A 395 -22.63 -20.52 11.18
CA SER A 395 -22.50 -21.93 10.75
C SER A 395 -21.06 -22.42 10.67
N GLN A 396 -20.06 -21.53 10.71
CA GLN A 396 -18.63 -21.88 10.70
C GLN A 396 -18.05 -22.16 12.09
N PHE A 397 -18.81 -21.86 13.15
CA PHE A 397 -18.42 -22.13 14.53
C PHE A 397 -19.32 -23.23 15.11
N THR A 398 -18.74 -24.09 15.94
CA THR A 398 -19.55 -24.96 16.80
C THR A 398 -19.65 -24.34 18.17
N ILE A 399 -20.86 -24.03 18.60
CA ILE A 399 -21.13 -23.54 19.96
C ILE A 399 -21.07 -24.75 20.89
N ILE A 400 -20.18 -24.68 21.87
CA ILE A 400 -20.05 -25.69 22.93
C ILE A 400 -20.53 -25.06 24.23
N LYS A 401 -21.43 -25.76 24.93
CA LYS A 401 -21.88 -25.35 26.26
C LYS A 401 -20.98 -25.95 27.32
N VAL A 402 -20.40 -25.09 28.17
CA VAL A 402 -19.49 -25.46 29.26
C VAL A 402 -20.02 -24.88 30.58
N ASP A 403 -19.62 -25.45 31.72
CA ASP A 403 -19.94 -24.86 33.02
C ASP A 403 -19.19 -23.53 33.17
N SER A 404 -19.87 -22.48 33.63
CA SER A 404 -19.31 -21.14 33.79
C SER A 404 -18.09 -21.12 34.73
N GLU A 405 -18.07 -22.01 35.73
CA GLU A 405 -16.96 -22.18 36.68
C GLU A 405 -15.67 -22.71 36.06
N LYS A 406 -15.73 -23.27 34.83
CA LYS A 406 -14.55 -23.75 34.10
C LYS A 406 -13.88 -22.67 33.27
N LEU A 407 -14.46 -21.47 33.19
CA LEU A 407 -13.84 -20.34 32.52
C LEU A 407 -13.02 -19.53 33.53
N MET A 408 -11.77 -19.28 33.19
CA MET A 408 -10.85 -18.52 34.03
C MET A 408 -9.88 -17.73 33.18
N TYR A 409 -9.38 -16.62 33.71
CA TYR A 409 -8.29 -15.87 33.10
C TYR A 409 -6.96 -16.45 33.57
N ASP A 410 -5.98 -16.54 32.67
CA ASP A 410 -4.61 -16.88 33.02
C ASP A 410 -3.79 -15.65 33.45
N GLU A 411 -2.49 -15.85 33.71
CA GLU A 411 -1.57 -14.79 34.16
C GLU A 411 -1.35 -13.66 33.12
N ASP A 412 -1.73 -13.88 31.85
CA ASP A 412 -1.64 -12.91 30.76
C ASP A 412 -3.03 -12.26 30.44
N ASP A 413 -4.02 -12.39 31.33
CA ASP A 413 -5.42 -11.96 31.13
C ASP A 413 -6.10 -12.59 29.90
N VAL A 414 -5.65 -13.77 29.45
CA VAL A 414 -6.32 -14.50 28.36
C VAL A 414 -7.40 -15.42 28.93
N LEU A 415 -8.61 -15.34 28.36
CA LEU A 415 -9.72 -16.21 28.76
C LEU A 415 -9.43 -17.65 28.35
N CYS A 416 -9.50 -18.55 29.33
CA CYS A 416 -9.16 -19.96 29.20
C CYS A 416 -10.32 -20.85 29.65
N LEU A 417 -10.46 -22.00 28.98
CA LEU A 417 -11.32 -23.09 29.42
C LEU A 417 -10.50 -24.14 30.16
N GLN A 418 -10.90 -24.46 31.39
CA GLN A 418 -10.35 -25.57 32.15
C GLN A 418 -10.88 -26.90 31.60
N THR A 419 -9.95 -27.74 31.12
CA THR A 419 -10.23 -29.09 30.62
C THR A 419 -9.43 -30.12 31.44
N GLU A 420 -9.71 -31.41 31.26
CA GLU A 420 -8.98 -32.49 31.96
C GLU A 420 -7.50 -32.54 31.58
N ASP A 421 -7.16 -32.11 30.36
CA ASP A 421 -5.80 -32.11 29.83
C ASP A 421 -4.99 -30.85 30.20
N GLY A 422 -5.63 -29.83 30.79
CA GLY A 422 -5.03 -28.54 31.10
C GLY A 422 -5.90 -27.32 30.73
N LEU A 423 -5.30 -26.14 30.73
CA LEU A 423 -5.96 -24.87 30.40
C LEU A 423 -5.90 -24.60 28.90
N LEU A 424 -7.06 -24.61 28.24
CA LEU A 424 -7.20 -24.27 26.84
C LEU A 424 -7.28 -22.74 26.69
N ARG A 425 -6.25 -22.11 26.12
CA ARG A 425 -6.15 -20.65 26.01
C ARG A 425 -6.89 -20.11 24.78
N GLY A 426 -7.51 -18.93 24.92
CA GLY A 426 -8.05 -18.17 23.79
C GLY A 426 -9.44 -18.59 23.33
N VAL A 427 -10.29 -19.02 24.27
CA VAL A 427 -11.70 -19.33 23.97
C VAL A 427 -12.53 -18.03 23.91
N MET A 428 -13.46 -17.94 22.96
CA MET A 428 -14.39 -16.83 22.85
C MET A 428 -15.75 -17.21 23.43
N VAL A 429 -16.33 -16.37 24.27
CA VAL A 429 -17.65 -16.58 24.88
C VAL A 429 -18.72 -15.88 24.06
N ASP A 430 -19.76 -16.61 23.67
CA ASP A 430 -20.96 -16.09 23.02
C ASP A 430 -21.94 -15.53 24.07
N SER A 431 -22.26 -16.35 25.07
CA SER A 431 -23.18 -16.02 26.15
C SER A 431 -22.75 -16.71 27.45
N MET A 432 -23.07 -16.11 28.61
CA MET A 432 -22.73 -16.68 29.92
C MET A 432 -23.81 -16.33 30.94
N ASP A 433 -24.27 -17.34 31.67
CA ASP A 433 -25.13 -17.21 32.84
C ASP A 433 -24.43 -17.73 34.10
N GLU A 434 -25.11 -17.70 35.25
CA GLU A 434 -24.53 -18.14 36.53
C GLU A 434 -24.09 -19.62 36.55
N LYS A 435 -24.55 -20.46 35.62
CA LYS A 435 -24.27 -21.90 35.58
C LYS A 435 -23.49 -22.35 34.36
N TYR A 436 -23.67 -21.69 33.21
CA TYR A 436 -23.12 -22.13 31.95
C TYR A 436 -22.59 -20.96 31.12
N ALA A 437 -21.60 -21.25 30.29
CA ALA A 437 -21.15 -20.40 29.21
C ALA A 437 -21.24 -21.15 27.88
N GLU A 438 -21.63 -20.43 26.84
CA GLU A 438 -21.56 -20.87 25.45
C GLU A 438 -20.27 -20.30 24.86
N ILE A 439 -19.40 -21.18 24.37
CA ILE A 439 -18.12 -20.81 23.80
C ILE A 439 -18.03 -21.23 22.33
N PHE A 440 -17.38 -20.41 21.52
CA PHE A 440 -17.14 -20.69 20.12
C PHE A 440 -15.85 -21.46 19.92
N ILE A 441 -15.95 -22.65 19.30
CA ILE A 441 -14.79 -23.40 18.82
C ILE A 441 -14.89 -23.56 17.30
N LYS A 442 -13.81 -23.19 16.61
CA LYS A 442 -13.67 -23.30 15.16
C LYS A 442 -12.93 -24.59 14.83
N GLY A 443 -13.57 -25.52 14.10
CA GLY A 443 -13.05 -26.87 13.90
C GLY A 443 -11.68 -26.95 13.20
N ASP A 444 -11.37 -25.98 12.34
CA ASP A 444 -10.13 -25.91 11.56
C ASP A 444 -8.99 -25.12 12.26
N ASN A 445 -9.25 -24.52 13.43
CA ASN A 445 -8.23 -23.80 14.21
C ASN A 445 -7.41 -24.74 15.09
N THR A 446 -6.19 -24.31 15.43
CA THR A 446 -5.35 -24.96 16.44
C THR A 446 -5.34 -24.13 17.71
N TYR A 447 -5.62 -24.76 18.85
CA TYR A 447 -5.68 -24.14 20.16
C TYR A 447 -4.54 -24.63 21.05
N ALA A 448 -4.01 -23.75 21.89
CA ALA A 448 -2.94 -24.08 22.82
C ALA A 448 -3.53 -24.56 24.16
N ILE A 449 -3.13 -25.74 24.62
CA ILE A 449 -3.42 -26.25 25.95
C ILE A 449 -2.17 -26.25 26.83
N VAL A 450 -2.28 -25.65 28.02
CA VAL A 450 -1.22 -25.61 29.02
C VAL A 450 -1.47 -26.69 30.07
N GLN A 451 -0.60 -27.69 30.13
CA GLN A 451 -0.72 -28.82 31.05
C GLN A 451 -0.27 -28.44 32.47
N PRO A 452 -0.65 -29.20 33.51
CA PRO A 452 -0.24 -28.92 34.90
C PRO A 452 1.28 -28.92 35.14
N ASP A 453 2.07 -29.56 34.27
CA ASP A 453 3.54 -29.55 34.32
C ASP A 453 4.17 -28.33 33.60
N GLY A 454 3.34 -27.40 33.11
CA GLY A 454 3.73 -26.19 32.40
C GLY A 454 4.02 -26.38 30.91
N LYS A 455 3.91 -27.60 30.37
CA LYS A 455 4.12 -27.84 28.93
C LYS A 455 2.92 -27.39 28.11
N LYS A 456 3.21 -26.81 26.94
CA LYS A 456 2.21 -26.43 25.94
C LYS A 456 2.05 -27.57 24.94
N LYS A 457 0.81 -27.93 24.64
CA LYS A 457 0.43 -28.84 23.56
C LYS A 457 -0.58 -28.14 22.65
N GLU A 458 -0.57 -28.51 21.38
CA GLU A 458 -1.53 -28.01 20.40
C GLU A 458 -2.66 -29.03 20.22
N LEU A 459 -3.90 -28.53 20.10
CA LEU A 459 -5.11 -29.32 19.86
C LEU A 459 -5.88 -28.69 18.70
N TYR A 460 -6.35 -29.51 17.77
CA TYR A 460 -7.26 -29.03 16.72
C TYR A 460 -8.66 -28.79 17.28
N GLY A 461 -9.33 -27.75 16.80
CA GLY A 461 -10.70 -27.41 17.18
C GLY A 461 -11.68 -28.56 16.95
N ALA A 462 -11.48 -29.35 15.88
CA ALA A 462 -12.24 -30.56 15.61
C ALA A 462 -12.15 -31.58 16.75
N ASP A 463 -10.94 -31.79 17.31
CA ASP A 463 -10.72 -32.70 18.44
C ASP A 463 -11.39 -32.17 19.73
N ILE A 464 -11.41 -30.85 19.92
CA ILE A 464 -12.06 -30.19 21.06
C ILE A 464 -13.58 -30.32 20.97
N ILE A 465 -14.14 -30.16 19.76
CA ILE A 465 -15.56 -30.35 19.48
C ILE A 465 -15.95 -31.82 19.72
N GLU A 466 -15.17 -32.77 19.21
CA GLU A 466 -15.42 -34.21 19.36
C GLU A 466 -15.41 -34.64 20.83
N ARG A 467 -14.39 -34.21 21.60
CA ARG A 467 -14.26 -34.51 23.04
C ARG A 467 -15.40 -33.96 23.89
N ASN A 468 -15.93 -32.79 23.55
CA ASN A 468 -17.05 -32.20 24.26
C ASN A 468 -18.41 -32.73 23.75
N SER A 469 -18.47 -33.26 22.53
CA SER A 469 -19.67 -33.87 21.96
C SER A 469 -20.04 -35.21 22.62
N GLU A 470 -19.08 -35.95 23.17
CA GLU A 470 -19.34 -37.17 23.97
C GLU A 470 -20.13 -36.86 25.26
N SER A 471 -20.00 -35.65 25.82
CA SER A 471 -20.82 -35.22 26.97
C SER A 471 -22.28 -34.89 26.60
N VAL A 472 -22.52 -34.48 25.35
CA VAL A 472 -23.86 -34.15 24.83
C VAL A 472 -24.63 -35.42 24.48
N VAL A 473 -23.97 -36.44 23.91
CA VAL A 473 -24.59 -37.74 23.64
C VAL A 473 -25.00 -38.44 24.94
N ASP A 474 -24.21 -38.32 26.01
CA ASP A 474 -24.53 -38.90 27.33
C ASP A 474 -25.66 -38.15 28.05
N ALA A 475 -25.78 -36.83 27.85
CA ALA A 475 -26.90 -36.02 28.34
C ALA A 475 -28.21 -36.32 27.59
N VAL A 476 -28.15 -36.48 26.26
CA VAL A 476 -29.29 -36.87 25.42
C VAL A 476 -29.71 -38.32 25.69
N ALA A 477 -28.77 -39.24 25.91
CA ALA A 477 -29.06 -40.64 26.27
C ALA A 477 -29.68 -40.76 27.68
N LYS A 478 -29.22 -39.99 28.67
CA LYS A 478 -29.86 -39.92 30.00
C LYS A 478 -31.23 -39.23 29.99
N ALA A 479 -31.44 -38.25 29.11
CA ALA A 479 -32.74 -37.60 28.91
C ALA A 479 -33.76 -38.52 28.19
N ALA A 480 -33.30 -39.29 27.20
CA ALA A 480 -34.12 -40.28 26.49
C ALA A 480 -34.46 -41.50 27.39
N GLY A 481 -33.53 -41.94 28.24
CA GLY A 481 -33.73 -43.07 29.17
C GLY A 481 -34.66 -42.78 30.35
N ARG A 482 -34.96 -41.52 30.66
CA ARG A 482 -35.93 -41.13 31.72
C ARG A 482 -37.35 -40.88 31.23
N LYS A 483 -37.60 -40.91 29.92
CA LYS A 483 -38.97 -40.88 29.34
C LYS A 483 -39.46 -42.26 28.87
N GLY A 484 -38.70 -43.31 29.15
CA GLY A 484 -39.06 -44.70 28.87
C GLY A 484 -39.03 -45.58 30.13
N ARG A 485 -39.82 -45.23 31.15
CA ARG A 485 -40.31 -46.20 32.14
C ARG A 485 -41.59 -45.74 32.82
#